data_AF-A0A2N4XJG8-F1
#
_entry.id   AF-A0A2N4XJG8-F1
#
_cell.length_a   1.000
_cell.length_b   1.000
_cell.length_c   1.000
_cell.angle_alpha   90.00
_cell.angle_beta   90.00
_cell.angle_gamma   90.00
#
_symmetry.space_group_name_H-M   'P 1'
#
loop_
_entity.id
_entity.type
_entity.pdbx_description
1 polymer ?
#
loop_
_entity_poly.entity_id
_entity_poly.type
_entity_poly.pdbx_seq_one_letter_code
_entity_poly.pdbx_strand_id
1 'polypeptide(L)'
;MLGIYAGKGDALTRLLSHAKSKLPDNELFGVSFFECENRIAKYLEQLFLDTYSFHLNENENPGLLHLYACWDEERRIMGTELHNVSNRPNAPRGE
;
A
#
# COMPACT_ATOMS: atom_id res chain seq x y z
N MET A 1 15.89 -0.07 15.85
CA MET A 1 15.87 -1.36 15.13
C MET A 1 15.95 -1.04 13.65
N LEU A 2 16.87 -1.65 12.90
CA LEU A 2 17.06 -1.34 11.47
C LEU A 2 15.94 -2.02 10.65
N GLY A 3 15.15 -1.25 9.91
CA GLY A 3 14.18 -1.78 8.96
C GLY A 3 14.90 -2.18 7.68
N ILE A 4 14.89 -3.47 7.34
CA ILE A 4 15.62 -4.00 6.18
C ILE A 4 14.72 -4.32 4.99
N TYR A 5 13.42 -4.53 5.25
CA TYR A 5 12.47 -4.94 4.24
C TYR A 5 11.02 -4.55 4.62
N ALA A 6 10.24 -4.10 3.65
CA ALA A 6 8.78 -3.99 3.75
C ALA A 6 8.11 -4.73 2.59
N GLY A 7 6.92 -5.29 2.80
CA GLY A 7 6.21 -5.95 1.71
C GLY A 7 4.82 -6.42 2.08
N LYS A 8 4.02 -6.78 1.06
CA LYS A 8 2.66 -7.32 1.22
C LYS A 8 2.53 -8.76 0.74
N GLY A 9 1.62 -9.51 1.35
CA GLY A 9 1.27 -10.88 0.92
C GLY A 9 0.71 -11.70 2.07
N ASP A 10 0.41 -12.97 1.79
CA ASP A 10 0.15 -13.95 2.84
C ASP A 10 1.40 -14.07 3.74
N ALA A 11 1.24 -13.86 5.04
CA ALA A 11 2.34 -13.67 5.98
C ALA A 11 3.31 -14.86 5.97
N LEU A 12 2.78 -16.09 6.07
CA LEU A 12 3.59 -17.30 6.15
C LEU A 12 4.28 -17.60 4.81
N THR A 13 3.54 -17.53 3.71
CA THR A 13 4.08 -17.78 2.36
C THR A 13 5.17 -16.75 2.01
N ARG A 14 4.97 -15.48 2.39
CA ARG A 14 5.95 -14.41 2.16
C ARG A 14 7.19 -14.59 3.01
N LEU A 15 7.04 -14.94 4.29
CA LEU A 15 8.17 -15.23 5.17
C LEU A 15 9.02 -16.40 4.65
N LEU A 16 8.37 -17.53 4.32
CA LEU A 16 9.06 -18.73 3.83
C LEU A 16 9.77 -18.50 2.49
N SER A 17 9.16 -17.73 1.59
CA SER A 17 9.80 -17.41 0.31
C SER A 17 10.99 -16.46 0.48
N HIS A 18 10.91 -15.47 1.36
CA HIS A 18 12.02 -14.54 1.63
C HIS A 18 13.16 -15.16 2.43
N ALA A 19 12.86 -16.02 3.39
CA ALA A 19 13.88 -16.78 4.10
C ALA A 19 14.76 -17.62 3.16
N LYS A 20 14.23 -18.04 2.01
CA LYS A 20 14.97 -18.84 1.02
C LYS A 20 15.75 -18.02 -0.01
N SER A 21 15.40 -16.75 -0.21
CA SER A 21 15.82 -16.01 -1.42
C SER A 21 16.31 -14.59 -1.20
N LYS A 22 15.93 -13.95 -0.09
CA LYS A 22 16.25 -12.54 0.19
C LYS A 22 17.01 -12.34 1.49
N LEU A 23 16.79 -13.18 2.49
CA LEU A 23 17.42 -13.03 3.81
C LEU A 23 18.81 -13.68 3.82
N PRO A 24 19.81 -13.01 4.39
CA PRO A 24 21.10 -13.62 4.70
C PRO A 24 20.97 -14.88 5.57
N ASP A 25 21.82 -15.87 5.30
CA ASP A 25 21.92 -17.08 6.13
C ASP A 25 22.53 -16.75 7.50
N ASN A 26 22.16 -17.55 8.52
CA ASN A 26 22.70 -17.48 9.89
C ASN A 26 22.50 -16.14 10.63
N GLU A 27 21.54 -15.33 10.22
CA GLU A 27 21.13 -14.12 10.94
C GLU A 27 19.75 -14.27 11.60
N LEU A 28 19.53 -13.54 12.70
CA LEU A 28 18.25 -13.50 13.39
C LEU A 28 17.47 -12.25 12.97
N PHE A 29 16.29 -12.47 12.38
CA PHE A 29 15.41 -11.39 11.94
C PHE A 29 14.16 -11.31 12.81
N GLY A 30 13.86 -10.10 13.30
CA GLY A 30 12.55 -9.80 13.87
C GLY A 30 11.55 -9.50 12.75
N VAL A 31 10.38 -10.12 12.80
CA VAL A 31 9.33 -9.93 11.80
C VAL A 31 8.04 -9.48 12.49
N SER A 32 7.43 -8.42 11.98
CA SER A 32 6.14 -7.90 12.42
C SER A 32 5.13 -7.97 11.28
N PHE A 33 3.88 -8.30 11.59
CA PHE A 33 2.79 -8.39 10.62
C PHE A 33 1.65 -7.45 11.00
N PHE A 34 0.98 -6.93 9.97
CA PHE A 34 -0.24 -6.14 10.11
C PHE A 34 -1.29 -6.68 9.14
N GLU A 35 -2.33 -7.29 9.68
CA GLU A 35 -3.43 -7.84 8.89
C GLU A 35 -4.34 -6.71 8.40
N CYS A 36 -4.59 -6.67 7.10
CA CYS A 36 -5.46 -5.68 6.48
C CYS A 36 -5.95 -6.14 5.11
N GLU A 37 -6.94 -5.43 4.57
CA GLU A 37 -7.45 -5.69 3.22
C GLU A 37 -6.39 -5.49 2.14
N ASN A 38 -6.54 -6.19 1.00
CA ASN A 38 -5.58 -6.17 -0.10
C ASN A 38 -5.21 -4.76 -0.59
N ARG A 39 -6.20 -3.86 -0.68
CA ARG A 39 -5.96 -2.48 -1.13
C ARG A 39 -5.16 -1.68 -0.10
N ILE A 40 -5.44 -1.84 1.19
CA ILE A 40 -4.69 -1.21 2.27
C ILE A 40 -3.25 -1.74 2.29
N ALA A 41 -3.06 -3.04 2.12
CA ALA A 41 -1.73 -3.64 2.05
C ALA A 41 -0.87 -3.06 0.91
N LYS A 42 -1.46 -2.81 -0.27
CA LYS A 42 -0.79 -2.14 -1.39
C LYS A 42 -0.40 -0.70 -1.05
N TYR A 43 -1.32 0.04 -0.44
CA TYR A 43 -1.07 1.42 -0.04
C TYR A 43 0.05 1.52 0.99
N LEU A 44 0.01 0.72 2.06
CA LEU A 44 1.02 0.72 3.12
C LEU A 44 2.40 0.32 2.62
N GLU A 45 2.49 -0.70 1.75
CA GLU A 45 3.76 -1.10 1.14
C GLU A 45 4.38 0.08 0.38
N GLN A 46 3.63 0.74 -0.50
CA GLN A 46 4.16 1.90 -1.24
C GLN A 46 4.52 3.06 -0.32
N LEU A 47 3.67 3.38 0.67
CA LEU A 47 3.97 4.41 1.67
C LEU A 47 5.30 4.14 2.39
N PHE A 48 5.56 2.90 2.78
CA PHE A 48 6.83 2.55 3.44
C PHE A 48 8.02 2.68 2.49
N LEU A 49 7.90 2.20 1.25
CA LEU A 49 8.97 2.29 0.25
C LEU A 49 9.30 3.75 -0.14
N ASP A 50 8.28 4.62 -0.17
CA ASP A 50 8.46 6.05 -0.44
C ASP A 50 9.09 6.79 0.76
N THR A 51 8.82 6.32 1.99
CA THR A 51 9.28 6.98 3.23
C THR A 51 10.66 6.50 3.67
N TYR A 52 11.03 5.25 3.39
CA TYR A 52 12.24 4.62 3.93
C TYR A 52 13.02 3.89 2.85
N SER A 53 14.36 3.93 2.95
CA SER A 53 15.26 3.16 2.10
C SER A 53 15.56 1.79 2.71
N PHE A 54 14.82 0.76 2.30
CA PHE A 54 15.04 -0.61 2.74
C PHE A 54 16.08 -1.32 1.87
N HIS A 55 17.10 -1.90 2.50
CA HIS A 55 18.22 -2.56 1.81
C HIS A 55 17.81 -3.77 0.95
N LEU A 56 16.73 -4.48 1.31
CA LEU A 56 16.31 -5.70 0.62
C LEU A 56 15.13 -5.51 -0.35
N ASN A 57 14.71 -4.25 -0.56
CA ASN A 57 13.65 -3.87 -1.52
C ASN A 57 14.22 -3.42 -2.88
N GLU A 58 15.38 -3.92 -3.29
CA GLU A 58 16.10 -3.47 -4.50
C GLU A 58 15.30 -3.65 -5.82
N ASN A 59 14.45 -4.67 -5.88
CA ASN A 59 13.68 -5.02 -7.08
C ASN A 59 12.27 -4.39 -7.12
N GLU A 60 11.92 -3.57 -6.13
CA GLU A 60 10.59 -2.98 -6.06
C GLU A 60 10.56 -1.61 -6.74
N ASN A 61 9.38 -1.27 -7.28
CA ASN A 61 9.21 -0.09 -8.12
C ASN A 61 9.71 1.16 -7.39
N PRO A 62 10.65 1.95 -7.95
CA PRO A 62 11.20 3.13 -7.29
C PRO A 62 10.21 4.31 -7.16
N GLY A 63 8.92 4.10 -7.46
CA GLY A 63 7.89 5.14 -7.42
C GLY A 63 8.02 6.20 -8.51
N LEU A 64 9.02 6.11 -9.39
CA LEU A 64 9.31 7.12 -10.44
C LEU A 64 8.43 6.99 -11.68
N LEU A 65 7.72 5.87 -11.82
CA LEU A 65 6.86 5.62 -12.97
C LEU A 65 5.50 6.28 -12.77
N HIS A 66 5.06 7.04 -13.77
CA HIS A 66 3.70 7.57 -13.80
C HIS A 66 2.71 6.43 -13.99
N LEU A 67 1.92 6.16 -12.95
CA LEU A 67 0.79 5.24 -13.01
C LEU A 67 -0.50 6.04 -13.18
N TYR A 68 -1.40 5.55 -14.03
CA TYR A 68 -2.69 6.17 -14.28
C TYR A 68 -3.79 5.28 -13.72
N ALA A 69 -4.67 5.86 -12.90
CA ALA A 69 -5.92 5.22 -12.53
C ALA A 69 -6.94 5.42 -13.65
N CYS A 70 -7.49 4.32 -14.18
CA CYS A 70 -8.65 4.39 -15.06
C CYS A 70 -9.91 4.35 -14.20
N TRP A 71 -10.73 5.37 -14.33
CA TRP A 71 -12.04 5.47 -13.71
C TRP A 71 -13.11 5.25 -14.77
N ASP A 72 -14.22 4.62 -14.40
CA ASP A 72 -15.41 4.65 -15.25
C ASP A 72 -15.90 6.10 -15.44
N GLU A 73 -16.68 6.32 -16.49
CA GLU A 73 -17.17 7.65 -16.88
C GLU A 73 -17.95 8.33 -15.74
N GLU A 74 -18.68 7.53 -14.95
CA GLU A 74 -19.45 8.00 -13.81
C GLU A 74 -18.55 8.61 -12.72
N ARG A 75 -17.51 7.91 -12.30
CA ARG A 75 -16.52 8.41 -11.32
C ARG A 75 -15.68 9.55 -11.86
N ARG A 76 -15.45 9.60 -13.18
CA ARG A 76 -14.79 10.73 -13.83
C ARG A 76 -15.61 12.01 -13.71
N ILE A 77 -16.93 11.91 -13.91
CA ILE A 77 -17.85 13.06 -13.85
C ILE A 77 -18.13 13.46 -12.41
N MET A 78 -18.31 12.49 -11.50
CA MET A 78 -18.82 12.77 -10.17
C MET A 78 -17.77 12.75 -9.03
N GLY A 79 -16.54 12.31 -9.32
CA GLY A 79 -15.47 12.16 -8.33
C GLY A 79 -15.55 10.88 -7.49
N THR A 80 -14.54 10.63 -6.67
CA THR A 80 -14.43 9.42 -5.82
C THR A 80 -15.23 9.50 -4.52
N GLU A 81 -15.69 10.69 -4.16
CA GLU A 81 -16.27 11.01 -2.85
C GLU A 81 -17.80 11.09 -2.86
N LEU A 82 -18.47 10.45 -3.82
CA LEU A 82 -19.92 10.58 -3.98
C LEU A 82 -20.71 10.27 -2.69
N HIS A 83 -20.27 9.27 -1.94
CA HIS A 83 -20.86 8.88 -0.64
C HIS A 83 -20.75 9.99 0.43
N ASN A 84 -19.71 10.83 0.37
CA ASN A 84 -19.53 11.99 1.24
C ASN A 84 -20.38 13.19 0.79
N VAL A 85 -20.74 13.27 -0.49
CA VAL A 85 -21.64 14.29 -1.04
C VAL A 85 -23.10 13.94 -0.80
N SER A 86 -23.48 12.66 -0.95
CA SER A 86 -24.86 12.20 -0.71
C SER A 86 -25.31 12.34 0.74
N ASN A 87 -24.38 12.37 1.69
CA ASN A 87 -24.66 12.51 3.12
C ASN A 87 -24.69 13.97 3.60
N ARG A 88 -24.51 14.96 2.72
CA ARG A 88 -24.68 16.37 3.11
C ARG A 88 -26.18 16.69 3.22
N PRO A 89 -26.69 17.15 4.37
CA PRO A 89 -28.06 17.63 4.45
C PRO A 89 -28.20 18.80 3.48
N ASN A 90 -29.21 18.73 2.59
CA ASN A 90 -29.47 19.77 1.61
C ASN A 90 -29.53 21.14 2.30
N ALA A 91 -28.58 22.02 1.98
CA ALA A 91 -28.61 23.39 2.46
C ALA A 91 -29.94 24.04 2.01
N PRO A 92 -30.62 24.81 2.87
CA PRO A 92 -31.85 25.48 2.48
C PRO A 92 -31.52 26.47 1.36
N ARG A 93 -32.24 26.35 0.24
CA ARG A 93 -32.14 27.31 -0.86
C ARG A 93 -32.75 28.62 -0.35
N GLY A 94 -31.90 29.60 -0.07
CA GLY A 94 -32.31 30.96 0.20
C GLY A 94 -33.00 31.55 -1.03
N GLU A 95 -34.10 32.25 -0.75
CA GLU A 95 -34.99 32.97 -1.68
C GLU A 95 -34.26 34.05 -2.50
#